data_AF-A0A0P4VUS1-F1
#
_entry.id   AF-A0A0P4VUS1-F1
#
_cell.length_a   1.000
_cell.length_b   1.000
_cell.length_c   1.000
_cell.angle_alpha   90.00
_cell.angle_beta   90.00
_cell.angle_gamma   90.00
#
_symmetry.space_group_name_H-M   'P 1'
#
loop_
_entity.id
_entity.type
_entity.pdbx_description
1 polymer ?
#
loop_
_entity_poly.entity_id
_entity_poly.type
_entity_poly.pdbx_seq_one_letter_code
_entity_poly.pdbx_strand_id
1 'polypeptide(L)'
;MQSSRKNFQSKEAFHRMNYLYQATDFSRSLSGRDGLKLMLHFGNMLHNVARKTVSRHEISLKRRICKNCHCILVPGNTCIVRLLKKPQQVMWLCVVCGTYKVFNTKKDHKNWTEMPEAIVEVINCASTNNASSEENVCGQVDKLMLDEHNKKSLSSSVNKQ
;
A
#
# COMPACT_ATOMS: atom_id res chain seq x y z
N MET A 1 29.08 -18.04 17.76
CA MET A 1 27.70 -18.31 18.20
C MET A 1 26.81 -18.26 16.97
N GLN A 2 26.27 -19.41 16.53
CA GLN A 2 25.43 -19.47 15.34
C GLN A 2 24.12 -18.72 15.63
N SER A 3 23.89 -17.61 14.94
CA SER A 3 22.60 -16.92 14.98
C SER A 3 21.56 -17.82 14.33
N SER A 4 20.72 -18.45 15.15
CA SER A 4 19.58 -19.22 14.68
C SER A 4 18.69 -18.30 13.84
N ARG A 5 18.54 -18.59 12.54
CA ARG A 5 17.64 -17.84 11.67
C ARG A 5 16.24 -17.96 12.25
N LYS A 6 15.70 -16.86 12.78
CA LYS A 6 14.31 -16.81 13.23
C LYS A 6 13.39 -17.03 12.03
N ASN A 7 12.63 -18.10 12.04
CA ASN A 7 11.63 -18.36 11.01
C ASN A 7 10.49 -17.36 11.17
N PHE A 8 10.37 -16.42 10.22
CA PHE A 8 9.23 -15.52 10.16
C PHE A 8 7.99 -16.31 9.72
N GLN A 9 7.10 -16.58 10.67
CA GLN A 9 5.84 -17.27 10.38
C GLN A 9 5.07 -16.51 9.28
N SER A 10 4.56 -17.24 8.29
CA SER A 10 3.82 -16.70 7.15
C SER A 10 4.61 -15.75 6.21
N LYS A 11 5.95 -15.82 6.18
CA LYS A 11 6.80 -15.07 5.22
C LYS A 11 6.28 -15.10 3.77
N GLU A 12 6.02 -16.30 3.27
CA GLU A 12 5.55 -16.51 1.90
C GLU A 12 4.16 -15.88 1.66
N ALA A 13 3.28 -15.90 2.66
CA ALA A 13 1.98 -15.26 2.55
C ALA A 13 2.11 -13.74 2.41
N PHE A 14 2.97 -13.11 3.23
CA PHE A 14 3.22 -11.67 3.14
C PHE A 14 3.88 -11.27 1.82
N HIS A 15 4.83 -12.07 1.32
CA HIS A 15 5.41 -11.85 0.00
C HIS A 15 4.36 -11.93 -1.13
N ARG A 16 3.48 -12.94 -1.10
CA ARG A 16 2.38 -13.07 -2.07
C ARG A 16 1.40 -11.90 -2.00
N MET A 17 1.04 -11.47 -0.78
CA MET A 17 0.17 -10.31 -0.60
C MET A 17 0.82 -9.02 -1.12
N ASN A 18 2.11 -8.83 -0.86
CA ASN A 18 2.86 -7.68 -1.38
C ASN A 18 2.89 -7.67 -2.93
N TYR A 19 3.20 -8.82 -3.54
CA TYR A 19 3.19 -8.96 -5.00
C TYR A 19 1.81 -8.64 -5.60
N LEU A 20 0.74 -9.21 -5.03
CA LEU A 20 -0.63 -8.97 -5.51
C LEU A 20 -1.04 -7.50 -5.35
N TYR A 21 -0.60 -6.84 -4.28
CA TYR A 21 -0.82 -5.40 -4.09
C TYR A 21 -0.12 -4.57 -5.18
N GLN A 22 1.14 -4.85 -5.48
CA GLN A 22 1.89 -4.18 -6.56
C GLN A 22 1.26 -4.44 -7.93
N ALA A 23 0.87 -5.69 -8.21
CA ALA A 23 0.18 -6.05 -9.45
C ALA A 23 -1.17 -5.31 -9.59
N THR A 24 -1.89 -5.11 -8.48
CA THR A 24 -3.14 -4.34 -8.46
C THR A 24 -2.89 -2.87 -8.82
N ASP A 25 -1.85 -2.25 -8.26
CA ASP A 25 -1.50 -0.86 -8.57
C ASP A 25 -0.96 -0.67 -10.00
N PHE A 26 -0.20 -1.64 -10.49
CA PHE A 26 0.22 -1.67 -11.89
C PHE A 26 -0.98 -1.82 -12.83
N SER A 27 -1.91 -2.72 -12.52
CA SER A 27 -3.14 -2.94 -13.31
C SER A 27 -4.02 -1.71 -13.41
N ARG A 28 -4.00 -0.83 -12.39
CA ARG A 28 -4.66 0.47 -12.41
C ARG A 28 -4.04 1.44 -13.42
N SER A 29 -2.74 1.31 -13.70
CA SER A 29 -2.01 2.15 -14.65
C SER A 29 -2.24 1.73 -16.10
N LEU A 30 -2.75 0.53 -16.34
CA LEU A 30 -3.15 0.08 -17.67
C LEU A 30 -4.42 0.83 -18.11
N SER A 31 -4.37 1.39 -19.32
CA SER A 31 -5.50 2.10 -19.92
C SER A 31 -6.58 1.10 -20.38
N GLY A 32 -7.85 1.48 -20.20
CA GLY A 32 -9.00 0.73 -20.73
C GLY A 32 -9.75 -0.10 -19.69
N ARG A 33 -10.78 -0.81 -20.16
CA ARG A 33 -11.68 -1.61 -19.31
C ARG A 33 -11.03 -2.86 -18.72
N ASP A 34 -9.99 -3.39 -19.38
CA ASP A 34 -9.35 -4.62 -18.94
C ASP A 34 -8.40 -4.39 -17.76
N GLY A 35 -7.75 -3.23 -17.69
CA GLY A 35 -6.97 -2.83 -16.50
C GLY A 35 -7.82 -2.79 -15.23
N LEU A 36 -9.04 -2.25 -15.32
CA LEU A 36 -10.00 -2.25 -14.21
C LEU A 36 -10.38 -3.67 -13.77
N LYS A 37 -10.66 -4.58 -14.71
CA LYS A 37 -11.01 -5.99 -14.38
C LYS A 37 -9.83 -6.69 -13.70
N LEU A 38 -8.61 -6.51 -14.20
CA LEU A 38 -7.40 -7.08 -13.62
C LEU A 38 -7.16 -6.56 -12.20
N MET A 39 -7.32 -5.25 -11.98
CA MET A 39 -7.21 -4.63 -10.66
C MET A 39 -8.20 -5.28 -9.67
N LEU A 40 -9.46 -5.46 -10.06
CA LEU A 40 -10.47 -6.11 -9.22
C LEU A 40 -10.16 -7.58 -8.96
N HIS A 41 -9.64 -8.29 -9.97
CA HIS A 41 -9.24 -9.67 -9.85
C HIS A 41 -8.10 -9.85 -8.84
N PHE A 42 -7.01 -9.10 -8.98
CA PHE A 42 -5.87 -9.15 -8.06
C PHE A 42 -6.23 -8.68 -6.66
N GLY A 43 -7.09 -7.66 -6.52
CA GLY A 43 -7.62 -7.23 -5.22
C GLY A 43 -8.40 -8.32 -4.50
N ASN A 44 -9.23 -9.07 -5.23
CA ASN A 44 -9.94 -10.23 -4.68
C ASN A 44 -8.98 -11.38 -4.31
N MET A 45 -7.96 -11.64 -5.13
CA MET A 45 -6.92 -12.63 -4.80
C MET A 45 -6.16 -12.24 -3.53
N LEU A 46 -5.78 -10.96 -3.40
CA LEU A 46 -5.13 -10.41 -2.21
C LEU A 46 -5.96 -10.66 -0.96
N HIS A 47 -7.25 -10.31 -0.99
CA HIS A 47 -8.18 -10.55 0.11
C HIS A 47 -8.34 -12.04 0.44
N ASN A 48 -8.42 -12.90 -0.59
CA ASN A 48 -8.56 -14.34 -0.42
C ASN A 48 -7.32 -14.99 0.20
N VAL A 49 -6.12 -14.57 -0.21
CA VAL A 49 -4.87 -15.02 0.42
C VAL A 49 -4.88 -14.62 1.90
N ALA A 50 -5.18 -13.35 2.20
CA ALA A 50 -5.28 -12.84 3.56
C ALA A 50 -6.21 -13.67 4.45
N ARG A 51 -7.40 -14.00 3.92
CA ARG A 51 -8.42 -14.77 4.63
C ARG A 51 -7.99 -16.22 4.87
N LYS A 52 -7.35 -16.84 3.87
CA LYS A 52 -6.87 -18.24 3.97
C LYS A 52 -5.69 -18.37 4.92
N THR A 53 -4.77 -17.41 4.91
CA THR A 53 -3.56 -17.44 5.76
C THR A 53 -3.77 -16.75 7.11
N VAL A 54 -4.99 -16.27 7.39
CA VAL A 54 -5.36 -15.52 8.60
C VAL A 54 -4.39 -14.37 8.88
N SER A 55 -3.88 -13.75 7.82
CA SER A 55 -2.86 -12.70 7.90
C SER A 55 -3.50 -11.32 7.93
N ARG A 56 -3.13 -10.50 8.91
CA ARG A 56 -3.63 -9.14 9.06
C ARG A 56 -2.83 -8.19 8.17
N HIS A 57 -3.53 -7.30 7.48
CA HIS A 57 -2.91 -6.23 6.72
C HIS A 57 -2.50 -5.09 7.65
N GLU A 58 -1.44 -4.37 7.26
CA GLU A 58 -1.05 -3.12 7.89
C GLU A 58 -2.16 -2.06 7.71
N ILE A 59 -2.26 -1.13 8.67
CA ILE A 59 -3.39 -0.19 8.78
C ILE A 59 -3.44 0.76 7.57
N SER A 60 -2.31 1.30 7.12
CA SER A 60 -2.20 2.15 5.94
C SER A 60 -2.63 1.40 4.67
N LEU A 61 -2.25 0.12 4.55
CA LEU A 61 -2.65 -0.75 3.45
C LEU A 61 -4.17 -1.02 3.48
N LYS A 62 -4.71 -1.37 4.66
CA LYS A 62 -6.14 -1.58 4.85
C LYS A 62 -6.95 -0.31 4.56
N ARG A 63 -6.40 0.89 4.82
CA ARG A 63 -7.05 2.17 4.45
C ARG A 63 -7.12 2.33 2.93
N ARG A 64 -6.06 1.95 2.22
CA ARG A 64 -5.97 1.98 0.74
C ARG A 64 -6.76 0.90 0.00
N ILE A 65 -7.30 -0.13 0.66
CA ILE A 65 -8.12 -1.16 -0.01
C ILE A 65 -9.62 -0.89 0.22
N CYS A 66 -10.43 -1.03 -0.84
CA CYS A 66 -11.89 -0.95 -0.73
C CYS A 66 -12.45 -2.13 0.08
N LYS A 67 -13.43 -1.88 0.96
CA LYS A 67 -14.05 -2.91 1.80
C LYS A 67 -15.01 -3.86 1.05
N ASN A 68 -15.43 -3.49 -0.16
CA ASN A 68 -16.42 -4.24 -0.94
C ASN A 68 -15.78 -4.90 -2.16
N CYS A 69 -15.29 -4.09 -3.10
CA CYS A 69 -14.71 -4.60 -4.35
C CYS A 69 -13.21 -4.90 -4.28
N HIS A 70 -12.56 -4.66 -3.12
CA HIS A 70 -11.12 -4.86 -2.91
C HIS A 70 -10.18 -4.11 -3.88
N CYS A 71 -10.68 -3.13 -4.64
CA CYS A 71 -9.82 -2.30 -5.46
C CYS A 71 -8.88 -1.45 -4.61
N ILE A 72 -7.73 -1.08 -5.19
CA ILE A 72 -6.85 -0.09 -4.58
C ILE A 72 -7.47 1.30 -4.72
N LEU A 73 -7.45 2.06 -3.62
CA LEU A 73 -8.00 3.41 -3.50
C LEU A 73 -6.85 4.40 -3.60
N VAL A 74 -6.70 5.00 -4.77
CA VAL A 74 -5.74 6.07 -5.05
C VAL A 74 -6.53 7.37 -5.20
N PRO A 75 -6.29 8.38 -4.35
CA PRO A 75 -6.95 9.68 -4.43
C PRO A 75 -6.78 10.29 -5.83
N GLY A 76 -7.87 10.76 -6.43
CA GLY A 76 -7.87 11.41 -7.75
C GLY A 76 -7.95 10.46 -8.94
N ASN A 77 -7.78 9.14 -8.74
CA ASN A 77 -7.93 8.15 -9.81
C ASN A 77 -9.10 7.19 -9.52
N THR A 78 -8.96 6.32 -8.53
CA THR A 78 -9.99 5.32 -8.17
C THR A 78 -10.82 5.71 -6.95
N CYS A 79 -10.38 6.74 -6.22
CA CYS A 79 -10.99 7.21 -4.98
C CYS A 79 -11.14 8.73 -4.99
N ILE A 80 -12.27 9.20 -4.48
CA ILE A 80 -12.51 10.62 -4.17
C ILE A 80 -12.34 10.78 -2.66
N VAL A 81 -11.46 11.70 -2.25
CA VAL A 81 -11.24 12.02 -0.85
C VAL A 81 -11.89 13.36 -0.52
N ARG A 82 -12.70 13.40 0.54
CA ARG A 82 -13.38 14.61 1.03
C ARG A 82 -13.10 14.82 2.51
N LEU A 83 -12.91 16.08 2.89
CA LEU A 83 -12.80 16.50 4.28
C LEU A 83 -14.16 17.01 4.76
N LEU A 84 -14.70 16.36 5.80
CA LEU A 84 -15.92 16.76 6.47
C LEU A 84 -15.56 17.61 7.69
N LYS A 85 -16.29 18.72 7.90
CA LYS A 85 -15.95 19.73 8.90
C LYS A 85 -16.53 19.45 10.29
N LYS A 86 -17.64 18.71 10.41
CA LYS A 86 -18.36 18.52 11.68
C LYS A 86 -18.95 17.10 11.77
N PRO A 87 -18.34 16.17 12.54
CA PRO A 87 -17.00 16.21 13.12
C PRO A 87 -15.89 16.19 12.04
N GLN A 88 -14.65 16.56 12.40
CA GLN A 88 -13.52 16.54 11.46
C GLN A 88 -13.18 15.11 11.04
N GLN A 89 -13.53 14.76 9.79
CA GLN A 89 -13.39 13.41 9.27
C GLN A 89 -12.89 13.43 7.81
N VAL A 90 -12.16 12.38 7.44
CA VAL A 90 -11.78 12.12 6.05
C VAL A 90 -12.67 11.01 5.51
N MET A 91 -13.45 11.32 4.48
CA MET A 91 -14.23 10.34 3.73
C MET A 91 -13.49 9.95 2.46
N TRP A 92 -13.37 8.65 2.25
CA TRP A 92 -12.86 8.02 1.04
C TRP A 92 -14.03 7.37 0.33
N LEU A 93 -14.31 7.79 -0.90
CA LEU A 93 -15.38 7.25 -1.74
C LEU A 93 -14.76 6.49 -2.92
N CYS A 94 -15.07 5.20 -3.01
CA CYS A 94 -14.66 4.39 -4.16
C CYS A 94 -15.49 4.75 -5.39
N VAL A 95 -14.83 5.14 -6.47
CA VAL A 95 -15.51 5.49 -7.74
C VAL A 95 -16.02 4.23 -8.47
N VAL A 96 -15.39 3.08 -8.23
CA VAL A 96 -15.74 1.82 -8.91
C VAL A 96 -17.05 1.21 -8.40
N CYS A 97 -17.27 1.18 -7.08
CA CYS A 97 -18.44 0.52 -6.47
C CYS A 97 -19.30 1.44 -5.58
N GLY A 98 -18.95 2.73 -5.47
CA GLY A 98 -19.69 3.70 -4.65
C GLY A 98 -19.56 3.52 -3.13
N THR A 99 -18.82 2.51 -2.67
CA THR A 99 -18.64 2.25 -1.24
C THR A 99 -17.72 3.31 -0.62
N TYR A 100 -18.09 3.81 0.55
CA TYR A 100 -17.30 4.80 1.29
C TYR A 100 -16.71 4.26 2.60
N LYS A 101 -15.61 4.90 3.03
CA LYS A 101 -14.94 4.69 4.32
C LYS A 101 -14.74 6.07 4.96
N VAL A 102 -14.98 6.16 6.26
CA VAL A 102 -14.82 7.41 7.01
C VAL A 102 -13.78 7.18 8.10
N PHE A 103 -12.85 8.12 8.22
CA PHE A 103 -11.80 8.10 9.24
C PHE A 103 -11.87 9.38 10.06
N ASN A 104 -11.79 9.26 11.38
CA ASN A 104 -11.74 10.41 12.28
C ASN A 104 -10.31 10.98 12.30
N THR A 105 -10.19 12.30 12.26
CA THR A 105 -8.88 13.00 12.28
C THR A 105 -8.69 13.73 13.61
N LYS A 106 -8.52 12.96 14.69
CA LYS A 106 -8.06 13.53 15.96
C LYS A 106 -6.55 13.76 15.87
N LYS A 107 -6.07 14.96 16.22
CA LYS A 107 -4.65 15.34 16.08
C LYS A 107 -3.71 14.45 16.91
N ASP A 108 -4.13 14.07 18.11
CA ASP A 108 -3.27 13.35 19.07
C ASP A 108 -3.41 11.82 18.97
N HIS A 109 -4.20 11.32 18.03
CA HIS A 109 -4.45 9.88 17.91
C HIS A 109 -3.45 9.21 16.98
N LYS A 110 -2.59 8.35 17.56
CA LYS A 110 -1.68 7.48 16.82
C LYS A 110 -2.25 6.07 16.71
N ASN A 111 -1.95 5.38 15.61
CA ASN A 111 -2.34 3.98 15.48
C ASN A 111 -1.49 3.11 16.43
N TRP A 112 -2.04 2.00 16.96
CA TRP A 112 -1.29 1.10 17.86
C TRP A 112 0.05 0.64 17.26
N THR A 113 0.08 0.32 15.96
CA THR A 113 1.28 -0.13 15.24
C THR A 113 2.41 0.92 15.19
N GLU A 114 2.11 2.20 15.39
CA GLU A 114 3.11 3.28 15.41
C GLU A 114 3.70 3.52 16.80
N MET A 115 3.09 2.95 17.85
CA MET A 115 3.59 3.09 19.22
C MET A 115 4.80 2.17 19.42
N PRO A 116 5.90 2.65 20.03
CA PRO A 116 7.10 1.83 20.23
C PRO A 116 6.83 0.62 21.13
N GLU A 117 5.88 0.73 22.07
CA GLU A 117 5.45 -0.36 22.94
C GLU A 117 4.78 -1.53 22.20
N ALA A 118 4.23 -1.27 21.01
CA ALA A 118 3.58 -2.31 20.21
C ALA A 118 4.59 -3.21 19.48
N ILE A 119 5.87 -2.81 19.43
CA ILE A 119 6.93 -3.53 18.73
C ILE A 119 7.49 -4.59 19.68
N VAL A 120 7.15 -5.86 19.44
CA VAL A 120 7.66 -6.99 20.23
C VAL A 120 9.11 -7.30 19.86
N GLU A 121 9.39 -7.40 18.57
CA GLU A 121 10.74 -7.65 18.06
C GLU A 121 10.92 -7.03 16.67
N VAL A 122 12.13 -6.52 16.41
CA VAL A 122 12.54 -6.08 15.08
C VAL A 122 13.40 -7.19 14.48
N ILE A 123 12.89 -7.84 13.44
CA ILE A 123 13.63 -8.87 12.70
C ILE A 123 14.29 -8.18 11.52
N ASN A 124 15.62 -8.14 11.52
CA ASN A 124 16.37 -7.67 10.37
C ASN A 124 16.56 -8.81 9.38
N CYS A 125 15.87 -8.76 8.24
CA CYS A 125 15.99 -9.77 7.17
C CYS A 125 17.29 -9.63 6.35
N ALA A 126 18.17 -8.67 6.68
CA ALA A 126 19.47 -8.54 6.05
C ALA A 126 20.37 -9.74 6.43
N SER A 127 20.62 -10.60 5.45
CA SER A 127 21.69 -11.60 5.52
C SER A 127 22.44 -11.59 4.20
N THR A 128 23.22 -10.55 3.93
CA THR A 128 24.27 -10.60 2.89
C THR A 128 25.60 -10.88 3.56
N ASN A 129 25.90 -12.15 3.80
CA ASN A 129 27.28 -12.62 3.73
C ASN A 129 27.37 -13.40 2.42
N ASN A 130 27.80 -12.70 1.38
CA ASN A 130 28.21 -13.17 0.05
C ASN A 130 27.15 -13.84 -0.84
N ALA A 131 26.55 -13.05 -1.75
CA ALA A 131 26.20 -13.50 -3.10
C ALA A 131 26.16 -12.27 -4.03
N SER A 132 26.91 -12.39 -5.12
CA SER A 132 27.15 -11.46 -6.22
C SER A 132 25.88 -10.90 -6.88
N SER A 133 25.90 -9.58 -7.10
CA SER A 133 25.21 -8.84 -8.19
C SER A 133 23.76 -9.21 -8.51
N GLU A 134 22.79 -8.79 -7.68
CA GLU A 134 21.45 -8.47 -8.19
C GLU A 134 20.90 -7.24 -7.45
N GLU A 135 20.36 -6.33 -8.23
CA GLU A 135 19.92 -5.00 -7.84
C GLU A 135 18.78 -5.04 -6.83
N ASN A 136 18.77 -4.06 -5.94
CA ASN A 136 17.82 -3.89 -4.85
C ASN A 136 16.45 -3.42 -5.38
N VAL A 137 15.73 -4.30 -6.07
CA VAL A 137 14.47 -4.01 -6.78
C VAL A 137 13.41 -3.36 -5.89
N CYS A 138 13.42 -3.60 -4.57
CA CYS A 138 12.41 -3.06 -3.66
C CYS A 138 12.67 -1.59 -3.26
N GLY A 139 13.93 -1.17 -3.12
CA GLY A 139 14.28 0.20 -2.75
C GLY A 139 14.41 1.17 -3.93
N GLN A 140 14.59 0.63 -5.15
CA GLN A 140 14.69 1.43 -6.37
C GLN A 140 13.36 2.12 -6.73
N VAL A 141 12.21 1.51 -6.41
CA VAL A 141 10.89 2.00 -6.82
C VAL A 141 10.48 3.28 -6.09
N ASP A 142 10.82 3.40 -4.80
CA ASP A 142 10.52 4.59 -4.01
C ASP A 142 11.35 5.79 -4.49
N LYS A 143 12.61 5.57 -4.85
CA LYS A 143 13.49 6.63 -5.38
C LYS A 143 13.03 7.13 -6.74
N LEU A 144 12.65 6.22 -7.65
CA LEU A 144 12.13 6.58 -8.98
C LEU A 144 10.79 7.34 -8.91
N MET A 145 9.89 6.97 -8.00
CA MET A 145 8.60 7.64 -7.81
C MET A 145 8.73 9.04 -7.17
N LEU A 146 9.69 9.22 -6.27
CA LEU A 146 10.01 10.54 -5.68
C LEU A 146 10.66 11.48 -6.72
N ASP A 147 11.52 10.93 -7.60
CA ASP A 147 12.20 11.69 -8.64
C ASP A 147 11.24 12.16 -9.76
N GLU A 148 10.21 11.38 -10.10
CA GLU A 148 9.17 11.81 -11.06
C GLU A 148 8.24 12.90 -10.50
N HIS A 149 7.93 12.86 -9.20
CA HIS A 149 7.16 13.92 -8.55
C HIS A 149 7.94 15.24 -8.47
N ASN A 150 9.26 15.18 -8.27
CA ASN A 150 10.12 16.36 -8.24
C ASN A 150 10.39 16.96 -9.65
N LYS A 151 10.36 16.15 -10.72
CA LYS A 151 10.45 16.67 -12.10
C LYS A 151 9.18 17.40 -12.54
N LYS A 152 7.99 16.98 -12.09
CA LYS A 152 6.70 17.63 -12.41
C LYS A 152 6.50 18.96 -11.66
N SER A 153 7.10 19.15 -10.49
CA SER A 153 7.06 20.43 -9.75
C SER A 153 7.97 21.50 -10.39
N LEU A 154 9.11 21.12 -10.99
CA LEU A 154 9.96 22.06 -11.72
C LEU A 154 9.38 22.46 -13.09
N SER A 155 8.76 21.55 -13.85
CA SER A 155 8.20 21.89 -15.18
C SER A 155 6.95 22.78 -15.12
N SER A 156 6.19 22.75 -14.03
CA SER A 156 5.04 23.64 -13.80
C SER A 156 5.42 25.06 -13.33
N SER A 157 6.68 25.25 -12.92
CA SER A 157 7.22 26.56 -12.52
C SER A 157 7.83 27.35 -13.69
N VAL A 158 8.20 26.67 -14.78
CA VAL A 158 8.83 27.28 -15.97
C VAL A 158 7.80 27.84 -16.97
N ASN A 159 6.54 27.37 -16.96
CA ASN A 159 5.47 27.86 -17.85
C ASN A 159 4.57 28.96 -17.24
N LYS A 160 5.10 29.71 -16.27
CA LYS A 160 4.48 30.94 -15.74
C LYS A 160 5.42 32.13 -15.91
N GLN A 161 5.72 32.46 -17.15
CA GLN A 161 6.18 33.77 -17.61
C GLN A 161 5.49 34.09 -18.92
#